data_AF-A0A1G8CFT7-F1
#
_entry.id   AF-A0A1G8CFT7-F1
#
_cell.length_a   1.000
_cell.length_b   1.000
_cell.length_c   1.000
_cell.angle_alpha   90.00
_cell.angle_beta   90.00
_cell.angle_gamma   90.00
#
_symmetry.space_group_name_H-M   'P 1'
#
loop_
_entity.id
_entity.type
_entity.pdbx_description
1 polymer ?
#
loop_
_entity_poly.entity_id
_entity_poly.type
_entity_poly.pdbx_seq_one_letter_code
_entity_poly.pdbx_strand_id
1 'polypeptide(L)'
;MINAMQQSLKNIRNILIYTFVISLISMAYFIYAYSVHPIPEERETFLTEIGEGFGKAGLALLAFIYFRTFLKLLLGQGKLAQRLLPDYTSPIDSSYVNRLLTWMNRTHIYFGIAAVAIILLHISMMGFSRYSHILFFPALLALVVWQGIFGLFLTLHYTPAELKKFSHLVHAQFITGIAIGAFAFFGHILIDH
;
A
#
# COMPACT_ATOMS: atom_id res chain seq x y z
N MET A 1 -24.40 -7.89 20.94
CA MET A 1 -24.60 -7.22 19.64
C MET A 1 -24.15 -5.76 19.64
N ILE A 2 -24.63 -4.88 20.53
CA ILE A 2 -24.28 -3.44 20.53
C ILE A 2 -22.76 -3.18 20.62
N ASN A 3 -22.03 -3.93 21.45
CA ASN A 3 -20.59 -3.76 21.63
C ASN A 3 -19.74 -4.14 20.39
N ALA A 4 -20.18 -5.10 19.57
CA ALA A 4 -19.45 -5.53 18.38
C ALA A 4 -19.57 -4.52 17.24
N MET A 5 -20.78 -4.00 17.03
CA MET A 5 -21.05 -2.94 16.05
C MET A 5 -20.33 -1.63 16.40
N GLN A 6 -20.34 -1.22 17.67
CA GLN A 6 -19.60 -0.03 18.12
C GLN A 6 -18.08 -0.19 17.94
N GLN A 7 -17.53 -1.38 18.18
CA GLN A 7 -16.11 -1.65 17.99
C GLN A 7 -15.72 -1.64 16.50
N SER A 8 -16.57 -2.18 15.63
CA SER A 8 -16.43 -2.12 14.17
C SER A 8 -16.36 -0.67 13.67
N LEU A 9 -17.36 0.14 14.04
CA LEU A 9 -17.41 1.56 13.69
C LEU A 9 -16.18 2.32 14.18
N LYS A 10 -15.71 2.03 15.40
CA LYS A 10 -14.49 2.60 15.96
C LYS A 10 -13.25 2.22 15.14
N ASN A 11 -13.11 0.96 14.74
CA ASN A 11 -11.97 0.50 13.94
C ASN A 11 -11.95 1.13 12.54
N ILE A 12 -13.10 1.16 11.85
CA ILE A 12 -13.21 1.81 10.53
C ILE A 12 -12.91 3.30 10.66
N ARG A 13 -13.50 3.97 11.64
CA ARG A 13 -13.25 5.38 11.93
C ARG A 13 -11.77 5.66 12.16
N ASN A 14 -11.07 4.82 12.92
CA ASN A 14 -9.64 4.99 13.17
C ASN A 14 -8.80 4.86 11.88
N ILE A 15 -9.13 3.93 10.99
CA ILE A 15 -8.46 3.82 9.69
C ILE A 15 -8.74 5.06 8.85
N LEU A 16 -9.99 5.53 8.79
CA LEU A 16 -10.35 6.74 8.04
C LEU A 16 -9.66 7.98 8.59
N ILE A 17 -9.62 8.15 9.92
CA ILE A 17 -8.89 9.25 10.57
C ILE A 17 -7.40 9.16 10.24
N TYR A 18 -6.79 7.98 10.34
CA TYR A 18 -5.39 7.79 9.99
C TYR A 18 -5.11 8.18 8.54
N THR A 19 -5.91 7.66 7.59
CA THR A 19 -5.78 8.02 6.17
C THR A 19 -5.95 9.51 5.97
N PHE A 20 -6.96 10.13 6.58
CA PHE A 20 -7.21 11.57 6.47
C PHE A 20 -6.03 12.39 7.01
N VAL A 21 -5.51 12.05 8.20
CA VAL A 21 -4.40 12.74 8.83
C VAL A 21 -3.12 12.60 7.99
N ILE A 22 -2.80 11.40 7.50
CA ILE A 22 -1.64 11.18 6.63
C ILE A 22 -1.79 11.97 5.33
N SER A 23 -2.97 11.96 4.70
CA SER A 23 -3.21 12.75 3.49
C SER A 23 -3.10 14.25 3.76
N LEU A 24 -3.59 14.74 4.90
CA LEU A 24 -3.50 16.16 5.27
C LEU A 24 -2.06 16.58 5.54
N ILE A 25 -1.29 15.78 6.26
CA ILE A 25 0.15 16.01 6.48
C ILE A 25 0.89 16.00 5.14
N SER A 26 0.58 15.03 4.27
CA SER A 26 1.17 14.96 2.94
C SER A 26 0.84 16.19 2.11
N MET A 27 -0.42 16.64 2.12
CA MET A 27 -0.85 17.86 1.44
C MET A 27 -0.12 19.09 1.98
N ALA A 28 -0.02 19.24 3.31
CA ALA A 28 0.68 20.36 3.92
C ALA A 28 2.17 20.38 3.55
N TYR A 29 2.82 19.20 3.57
CA TYR A 29 4.21 19.08 3.14
C TYR A 29 4.37 19.32 1.64
N PHE A 30 3.44 18.86 0.80
CA PHE A 30 3.42 19.15 -0.63
C PHE A 30 3.40 20.65 -0.89
N ILE A 31 2.49 21.40 -0.24
CA ILE A 31 2.40 22.87 -0.39
C ILE A 31 3.73 23.53 0.02
N TYR A 32 4.31 23.11 1.15
CA TYR A 32 5.60 23.61 1.61
C TYR A 32 6.71 23.31 0.60
N ALA A 33 6.84 22.05 0.18
CA ALA A 33 7.90 21.59 -0.70
C ALA A 33 7.83 22.27 -2.07
N TYR A 34 6.62 22.42 -2.62
CA TYR A 34 6.38 23.13 -3.87
C TYR A 34 6.84 24.59 -3.81
N SER A 35 6.70 25.24 -2.65
CA SER A 35 7.08 26.65 -2.47
C SER A 35 8.57 26.88 -2.17
N VAL A 36 9.27 25.87 -1.64
CA VAL A 36 10.63 26.03 -1.08
C VAL A 36 11.69 25.28 -1.88
N HIS A 37 11.38 24.10 -2.40
CA HIS A 37 12.36 23.27 -3.09
C HIS A 37 12.36 23.60 -4.59
N PRO A 38 13.53 23.88 -5.19
CA PRO A 38 13.63 23.93 -6.63
C PRO A 38 13.36 22.53 -7.17
N ILE A 39 12.23 22.35 -7.84
CA ILE A 39 11.86 21.09 -8.47
C ILE A 39 12.88 20.85 -9.61
N PRO A 40 13.72 19.81 -9.53
CA PRO A 40 14.70 19.54 -10.58
C PRO A 40 13.97 19.27 -11.89
N GLU A 41 14.34 19.98 -12.97
CA GLU A 41 13.78 19.69 -14.29
C GLU A 41 13.98 18.21 -14.66
N GLU A 42 12.89 17.57 -15.06
CA GLU A 42 12.92 16.21 -15.53
C GLU A 42 13.78 16.12 -16.79
N ARG A 43 14.77 15.23 -16.76
CA ARG A 43 15.61 14.96 -17.93
C ARG A 43 15.20 13.63 -18.50
N GLU A 44 14.49 13.66 -19.62
CA GLU A 44 14.17 12.45 -20.37
C GLU A 44 15.45 11.79 -20.89
N THR A 45 15.81 10.69 -20.26
CA THR A 45 16.86 9.78 -20.69
C THR A 45 16.23 8.41 -20.91
N PHE A 46 16.86 7.55 -21.71
CA PHE A 46 16.40 6.17 -21.86
C PHE A 46 16.22 5.42 -20.52
N LEU A 47 17.03 5.75 -19.51
CA LEU A 47 16.89 5.16 -18.17
C LEU A 47 15.66 5.67 -17.42
N THR A 48 15.34 6.96 -17.52
CA THR A 48 14.15 7.52 -16.85
C THR A 48 12.87 7.07 -17.54
N GLU A 49 12.85 6.95 -18.87
CA GLU A 49 11.71 6.43 -19.63
C GLU A 49 11.38 4.97 -19.25
N ILE A 50 12.39 4.11 -19.18
CA ILE A 50 12.21 2.73 -18.70
C ILE A 50 11.79 2.75 -17.21
N GLY A 51 12.34 3.68 -16.42
CA GLY A 51 12.00 3.92 -15.03
C GLY A 51 10.51 4.23 -14.84
N GLU A 52 9.93 5.11 -15.65
CA GLU A 52 8.49 5.37 -15.67
C GLU A 52 7.66 4.12 -15.98
N GLY A 53 8.13 3.30 -16.93
CA GLY A 53 7.52 2.01 -17.25
C GLY A 53 7.43 1.11 -16.02
N PHE A 54 8.52 1.02 -15.24
CA PHE A 54 8.52 0.32 -13.96
C PHE A 54 7.60 0.99 -12.92
N GLY A 55 7.50 2.31 -12.90
CA GLY A 55 6.56 3.05 -12.05
C GLY A 55 5.10 2.65 -12.34
N LYS A 56 4.70 2.66 -13.62
CA LYS A 56 3.37 2.22 -14.09
C LYS A 56 3.10 0.75 -13.75
N ALA A 57 4.08 -0.13 -13.94
CA ALA A 57 3.97 -1.54 -13.55
C ALA A 57 3.82 -1.70 -12.03
N GLY A 58 4.57 -0.94 -11.23
CA GLY A 58 4.48 -0.91 -9.78
C GLY A 58 3.09 -0.49 -9.30
N LEU A 59 2.51 0.57 -9.88
CA LEU A 59 1.14 1.01 -9.61
C LEU A 59 0.12 -0.09 -9.94
N ALA A 60 0.27 -0.78 -11.07
CA ALA A 60 -0.61 -1.89 -11.44
C ALA A 60 -0.54 -3.06 -10.44
N LEU A 61 0.66 -3.39 -9.95
CA LEU A 61 0.83 -4.42 -8.91
C LEU A 61 0.22 -4.01 -7.57
N LEU A 62 0.40 -2.75 -7.16
CA LEU A 62 -0.24 -2.22 -5.96
C LEU A 62 -1.77 -2.28 -6.09
N ALA A 63 -2.31 -1.83 -7.23
CA ALA A 63 -3.74 -1.91 -7.51
C ALA A 63 -4.27 -3.36 -7.38
N PHE A 64 -3.53 -4.34 -7.89
CA PHE A 64 -3.88 -5.77 -7.72
C PHE A 64 -3.92 -6.20 -6.24
N ILE A 65 -2.90 -5.83 -5.45
CA ILE A 65 -2.79 -6.17 -4.02
C ILE A 65 -3.94 -5.55 -3.21
N TYR A 66 -4.27 -4.28 -3.47
CA TYR A 66 -5.37 -3.58 -2.79
C TYR A 66 -6.73 -4.07 -3.27
N PHE A 67 -6.90 -4.35 -4.55
CA PHE A 67 -8.14 -4.92 -5.09
C PHE A 67 -8.47 -6.27 -4.45
N ARG A 68 -7.45 -7.12 -4.22
CA ARG A 68 -7.62 -8.35 -3.43
C ARG A 68 -8.16 -8.05 -2.04
N THR A 69 -7.62 -7.04 -1.37
CA THR A 69 -8.03 -6.66 -0.01
C THR A 69 -9.46 -6.13 -0.01
N PHE A 70 -9.84 -5.36 -1.03
CA PHE A 70 -11.20 -4.92 -1.26
C PHE A 70 -12.17 -6.10 -1.47
N LEU A 71 -11.83 -7.08 -2.31
CA LEU A 71 -12.67 -8.27 -2.51
C LEU A 71 -12.83 -9.09 -1.23
N LYS A 72 -11.79 -9.19 -0.40
CA LYS A 72 -11.89 -9.81 0.92
C LYS A 72 -12.90 -9.11 1.82
N LEU A 73 -12.86 -7.78 1.86
CA LEU A 73 -13.80 -6.98 2.63
C LEU A 73 -15.24 -7.17 2.15
N LEU A 74 -15.43 -7.11 0.83
CA LEU A 74 -16.73 -7.23 0.17
C LEU A 74 -17.37 -8.61 0.37
N LEU A 75 -16.56 -9.67 0.47
CA LEU A 75 -17.02 -11.03 0.76
C LEU A 75 -17.02 -11.39 2.26
N GLY A 76 -16.66 -10.46 3.15
CA GLY A 76 -16.55 -10.74 4.59
C GLY A 76 -15.42 -11.73 4.94
N GLN A 77 -14.47 -11.96 4.03
CA GLN A 77 -13.45 -12.99 4.15
C GLN A 77 -12.16 -12.45 4.77
N GLY A 78 -11.61 -13.22 5.72
CA GLY A 78 -10.34 -12.93 6.36
C GLY A 78 -10.45 -12.02 7.57
N LYS A 79 -9.35 -11.93 8.32
CA LYS A 79 -9.37 -11.34 9.67
C LYS A 79 -9.58 -9.82 9.69
N LEU A 80 -9.16 -9.13 8.64
CA LEU A 80 -9.43 -7.70 8.50
C LEU A 80 -10.93 -7.46 8.30
N ALA A 81 -11.60 -8.25 7.44
CA ALA A 81 -13.04 -8.19 7.28
C ALA A 81 -13.78 -8.56 8.58
N GLN A 82 -13.39 -9.65 9.25
CA GLN A 82 -13.98 -10.05 10.54
C GLN A 82 -13.79 -9.00 11.65
N ARG A 83 -12.72 -8.20 11.60
CA ARG A 83 -12.46 -7.16 12.60
C ARG A 83 -13.16 -5.84 12.29
N LEU A 84 -13.29 -5.50 11.01
CA LEU A 84 -13.97 -4.29 10.57
C LEU A 84 -15.48 -4.48 10.48
N LEU A 85 -15.95 -5.69 10.17
CA LEU A 85 -17.35 -6.02 9.90
C LEU A 85 -17.67 -7.43 10.47
N PRO A 86 -17.69 -7.61 11.80
CA PRO A 86 -17.81 -8.92 12.45
C PRO A 86 -19.12 -9.65 12.16
N ASP A 87 -20.22 -8.90 11.97
CA ASP A 87 -21.56 -9.44 11.74
C ASP A 87 -21.96 -9.41 10.25
N TYR A 88 -21.02 -9.12 9.35
CA TYR A 88 -21.31 -9.01 7.92
C TYR A 88 -21.40 -10.38 7.26
N THR A 89 -22.59 -10.67 6.73
CA THR A 89 -22.84 -11.78 5.81
C THR A 89 -22.81 -11.26 4.38
N SER A 90 -21.94 -11.81 3.54
CA SER A 90 -21.85 -11.41 2.13
C SER A 90 -23.19 -11.65 1.41
N PRO A 91 -23.79 -10.64 0.77
CA PRO A 91 -24.94 -10.82 -0.09
C PRO A 91 -24.55 -11.46 -1.44
N ILE A 92 -23.25 -11.54 -1.74
CA ILE A 92 -22.72 -12.12 -2.96
C ILE A 92 -22.29 -13.55 -2.67
N ASP A 93 -23.10 -14.50 -3.13
CA ASP A 93 -22.77 -15.93 -3.14
C ASP A 93 -22.40 -16.36 -4.58
N SER A 94 -21.25 -15.86 -5.05
CA SER A 94 -20.75 -16.16 -6.40
C SER A 94 -19.52 -17.06 -6.32
N SER A 95 -19.65 -18.28 -6.86
CA SER A 95 -18.56 -19.24 -6.99
C SER A 95 -17.37 -18.70 -7.80
N TYR A 96 -17.64 -17.84 -8.78
CA TYR A 96 -16.62 -17.21 -9.62
C TYR A 96 -15.75 -16.21 -8.86
N VAL A 97 -16.37 -15.33 -8.06
CA VAL A 97 -15.63 -14.34 -7.25
C VAL A 97 -14.82 -15.05 -6.17
N ASN A 98 -15.37 -16.10 -5.57
CA ASN A 98 -14.64 -16.95 -4.62
C ASN A 98 -13.44 -17.66 -5.25
N ARG A 99 -13.59 -18.18 -6.49
CA ARG A 99 -12.49 -18.82 -7.22
C ARG A 99 -11.39 -17.82 -7.58
N LEU A 100 -11.77 -16.63 -8.06
CA LEU A 100 -10.84 -15.54 -8.33
C LEU A 100 -10.09 -15.14 -7.05
N LEU A 101 -10.80 -14.92 -5.96
CA LEU A 101 -10.20 -14.53 -4.68
C LEU A 101 -9.26 -15.61 -4.14
N THR A 102 -9.60 -16.89 -4.32
CA THR A 102 -8.72 -18.01 -3.95
C THR A 102 -7.42 -17.99 -4.76
N TRP A 103 -7.52 -17.76 -6.07
CA TRP A 103 -6.34 -17.62 -6.92
C TRP A 103 -5.48 -16.42 -6.50
N MET A 104 -6.08 -15.24 -6.30
CA MET A 104 -5.37 -14.04 -5.83
C MET A 104 -4.72 -14.27 -4.46
N ASN A 105 -5.38 -15.01 -3.57
CA ASN A 105 -4.83 -15.38 -2.26
C ASN A 105 -3.60 -16.27 -2.39
N ARG A 106 -3.52 -17.13 -3.40
CA ARG A 106 -2.36 -17.98 -3.62
C ARG A 106 -1.19 -17.20 -4.23
N THR A 107 -1.48 -16.25 -5.11
CA THR A 107 -0.44 -15.53 -5.87
C THR A 107 0.06 -14.25 -5.20
N HIS A 108 -0.69 -13.65 -4.26
CA HIS A 108 -0.37 -12.33 -3.72
C HIS A 108 1.03 -12.15 -3.13
N ILE A 109 1.65 -13.20 -2.59
CA ILE A 109 3.02 -13.12 -2.05
C ILE A 109 4.01 -12.80 -3.18
N TYR A 110 3.88 -13.47 -4.32
CA TYR A 110 4.72 -13.22 -5.50
C TYR A 110 4.48 -11.81 -6.06
N PHE A 111 3.22 -11.36 -6.10
CA PHE A 111 2.89 -9.98 -6.48
C PHE A 111 3.48 -8.96 -5.51
N GLY A 112 3.50 -9.25 -4.20
CA GLY A 112 4.13 -8.41 -3.19
C GLY A 112 5.64 -8.30 -3.37
N ILE A 113 6.32 -9.44 -3.58
CA ILE A 113 7.77 -9.46 -3.87
C ILE A 113 8.08 -8.69 -5.15
N ALA A 114 7.31 -8.94 -6.23
CA ALA A 114 7.46 -8.25 -7.49
C ALA A 114 7.22 -6.73 -7.34
N ALA A 115 6.21 -6.32 -6.58
CA ALA A 115 5.92 -4.91 -6.34
C ALA A 115 7.09 -4.21 -5.65
N VAL A 116 7.64 -4.81 -4.59
CA VAL A 116 8.82 -4.26 -3.90
C VAL A 116 10.01 -4.16 -4.85
N ALA A 117 10.32 -5.22 -5.60
CA ALA A 117 11.45 -5.22 -6.54
C ALA A 117 11.30 -4.16 -7.64
N ILE A 118 10.12 -4.07 -8.26
CA ILE A 118 9.84 -3.11 -9.33
C ILE A 118 9.85 -1.67 -8.81
N ILE A 119 9.29 -1.41 -7.62
CA ILE A 119 9.31 -0.06 -7.03
C ILE A 119 10.74 0.36 -6.67
N LEU A 120 11.55 -0.54 -6.09
CA LEU A 120 12.96 -0.24 -5.82
C LEU A 120 13.76 0.00 -7.10
N LEU A 121 13.48 -0.77 -8.16
CA LEU A 121 14.10 -0.57 -9.47
C LEU A 121 13.70 0.78 -10.08
N HIS A 122 12.41 1.13 -10.03
CA HIS A 122 11.90 2.44 -10.43
C HIS A 122 12.63 3.57 -9.68
N ILE A 123 12.72 3.52 -8.35
CA ILE A 123 13.41 4.53 -7.53
C ILE A 123 14.89 4.65 -7.91
N SER A 124 15.57 3.53 -8.16
CA SER A 124 16.97 3.51 -8.59
C SER A 124 17.16 4.21 -9.93
N MET A 125 16.28 3.95 -10.89
CA MET A 125 16.34 4.50 -12.25
C MET A 125 15.97 5.98 -12.33
N MET A 126 15.09 6.47 -11.45
CA MET A 126 14.77 7.90 -11.35
C MET A 126 15.89 8.74 -10.71
N GLY A 127 16.94 8.12 -10.18
CA GLY A 127 18.10 8.83 -9.64
C GLY A 127 17.88 9.39 -8.23
N PHE A 128 17.90 8.50 -7.23
CA PHE A 128 17.66 8.78 -5.80
C PHE A 128 18.34 10.05 -5.25
N SER A 129 19.60 10.30 -5.62
CA SER A 129 20.37 11.45 -5.11
C SER A 129 19.69 12.79 -5.43
N ARG A 130 19.05 12.90 -6.60
CA ARG A 130 18.43 14.14 -7.10
C ARG A 130 17.25 14.58 -6.23
N TYR A 131 16.41 13.64 -5.81
CA TYR A 131 15.17 13.92 -5.07
C TYR A 131 15.28 13.65 -3.56
N SER A 132 16.45 13.22 -3.08
CA SER A 132 16.68 12.87 -1.67
C SER A 132 16.44 14.00 -0.67
N HIS A 133 16.51 15.26 -1.12
CA HIS A 133 16.23 16.44 -0.32
C HIS A 133 14.73 16.70 -0.10
N ILE A 134 13.86 16.10 -0.93
CA ILE A 134 12.41 16.14 -0.80
C ILE A 134 12.00 14.94 0.06
N LEU A 135 11.43 15.19 1.25
CA LEU A 135 11.17 14.18 2.27
C LEU A 135 10.28 13.01 1.80
N PHE A 136 9.40 13.23 0.82
CA PHE A 136 8.60 12.17 0.22
C PHE A 136 9.46 11.00 -0.27
N PHE A 137 10.63 11.27 -0.86
CA PHE A 137 11.49 10.25 -1.46
C PHE A 137 12.17 9.33 -0.43
N PRO A 138 12.98 9.84 0.52
CA PRO A 138 13.59 8.99 1.53
C PRO A 138 12.53 8.33 2.44
N ALA A 139 11.41 8.99 2.73
CA ALA A 139 10.33 8.39 3.50
C ALA A 139 9.64 7.24 2.75
N LEU A 140 9.32 7.42 1.46
CA LEU A 140 8.74 6.37 0.62
C LEU A 140 9.70 5.18 0.49
N LEU A 141 10.99 5.44 0.23
CA LEU A 141 12.00 4.40 0.15
C LEU A 141 12.10 3.61 1.46
N ALA A 142 12.17 4.29 2.61
CA ALA A 142 12.20 3.65 3.91
C ALA A 142 10.96 2.77 4.15
N LEU A 143 9.77 3.26 3.79
CA LEU A 143 8.53 2.49 3.90
C LEU A 143 8.50 1.27 2.98
N VAL A 144 8.96 1.39 1.73
CA VAL A 144 9.03 0.27 0.77
C VAL A 144 10.03 -0.78 1.22
N VAL A 145 11.22 -0.36 1.66
CA VAL A 145 12.23 -1.27 2.23
C VAL A 145 11.69 -1.96 3.47
N TRP A 146 11.03 -1.21 4.37
CA TRP A 146 10.36 -1.77 5.54
C TRP A 146 9.29 -2.79 5.15
N GLN A 147 8.44 -2.50 4.14
CA GLN A 147 7.46 -3.45 3.63
C GLN A 147 8.10 -4.74 3.11
N GLY A 148 9.19 -4.62 2.34
CA GLY A 148 9.93 -5.77 1.82
C GLY A 148 10.51 -6.64 2.92
N ILE A 149 11.28 -6.04 3.84
CA ILE A 149 11.92 -6.75 4.96
C ILE A 149 10.86 -7.39 5.85
N PHE A 150 9.84 -6.64 6.24
CA PHE A 150 8.79 -7.14 7.13
C PHE A 150 7.96 -8.23 6.45
N GLY A 151 7.64 -8.09 5.16
CA GLY A 151 6.95 -9.13 4.39
C GLY A 151 7.76 -10.42 4.25
N LEU A 152 9.07 -10.30 4.01
CA LEU A 152 9.97 -11.45 3.97
C LEU A 152 10.09 -12.11 5.35
N PHE A 153 10.24 -11.31 6.41
CA PHE A 153 10.27 -11.80 7.79
C PHE A 153 9.03 -12.63 8.11
N LEU A 154 7.84 -12.12 7.79
CA LEU A 154 6.58 -12.83 8.01
C LEU A 154 6.48 -14.12 7.20
N THR A 155 6.98 -14.12 5.96
CA THR A 155 6.94 -15.29 5.07
C THR A 155 7.91 -16.38 5.50
N LEU A 156 9.08 -16.00 6.05
CA LEU A 156 10.11 -16.95 6.48
C LEU A 156 9.84 -17.54 7.87
N HIS A 157 9.25 -16.76 8.78
CA HIS A 157 9.14 -17.15 10.20
C HIS A 157 7.77 -17.70 10.60
N TYR A 158 6.72 -17.47 9.80
CA TYR A 158 5.36 -17.87 10.18
C TYR A 158 4.66 -18.64 9.08
N THR A 159 4.01 -19.74 9.48
CA THR A 159 3.08 -20.43 8.60
C THR A 159 1.80 -19.61 8.39
N PRO A 160 1.04 -19.84 7.30
CA PRO A 160 -0.24 -19.16 7.08
C PRO A 160 -1.26 -19.34 8.23
N ALA A 161 -1.17 -20.45 8.98
CA ALA A 161 -2.01 -20.72 10.15
C ALA A 161 -1.61 -19.85 11.36
N GLU A 162 -0.33 -19.55 11.52
CA GLU A 162 0.19 -18.68 12.60
C GLU A 162 -0.01 -17.20 12.27
N LEU A 163 0.18 -16.79 11.02
CA LEU A 163 -0.12 -15.41 10.57
C LEU A 163 -1.58 -15.04 10.80
N LYS A 164 -2.49 -16.01 10.69
CA LYS A 164 -3.88 -15.81 11.14
C LYS A 164 -3.89 -15.42 12.62
N LYS A 165 -3.19 -16.10 13.53
CA LYS A 165 -3.14 -15.71 14.96
C LYS A 165 -2.56 -14.30 15.14
N PHE A 166 -1.50 -13.95 14.41
CA PHE A 166 -0.86 -12.63 14.43
C PHE A 166 -1.48 -11.62 13.46
N SER A 167 -2.81 -11.57 13.42
CA SER A 167 -3.55 -10.68 12.51
C SER A 167 -3.13 -9.21 12.57
N HIS A 168 -2.66 -8.73 13.72
CA HIS A 168 -2.24 -7.34 13.91
C HIS A 168 -1.02 -6.97 13.06
N LEU A 169 -0.08 -7.90 12.83
CA LEU A 169 1.11 -7.68 12.00
C LEU A 169 0.73 -7.44 10.54
N VAL A 170 -0.25 -8.20 10.03
CA VAL A 170 -0.79 -8.00 8.67
C VAL A 170 -1.54 -6.67 8.54
N HIS A 171 -2.17 -6.19 9.62
CA HIS A 171 -2.79 -4.86 9.60
C HIS A 171 -1.74 -3.74 9.59
N ALA A 172 -0.58 -3.94 10.22
CA ALA A 172 0.51 -2.99 10.15
C ALA A 172 0.96 -2.77 8.70
N GLN A 173 1.07 -3.83 7.89
CA GLN A 173 1.38 -3.74 6.46
C GLN A 173 0.35 -2.93 5.67
N PHE A 174 -0.94 -3.09 5.99
CA PHE A 174 -2.01 -2.31 5.37
C PHE A 174 -1.90 -0.82 5.70
N ILE A 175 -1.63 -0.48 6.97
CA ILE A 175 -1.48 0.91 7.45
C ILE A 175 -0.26 1.60 6.80
N THR A 176 0.87 0.92 6.76
CA THR A 176 2.07 1.41 6.05
C THR A 176 1.83 1.53 4.56
N GLY A 177 1.03 0.62 3.99
CA GLY A 177 0.64 0.68 2.59
C GLY A 177 -0.16 1.92 2.23
N ILE A 178 -1.09 2.35 3.10
CA ILE A 178 -1.84 3.61 2.94
C ILE A 178 -0.86 4.81 2.88
N ALA A 179 0.13 4.83 3.78
CA ALA A 179 1.13 5.90 3.78
C ALA A 179 1.99 5.90 2.51
N ILE A 180 2.42 4.73 2.03
CA ILE A 180 3.12 4.60 0.74
C ILE A 180 2.28 5.16 -0.40
N GLY A 181 0.98 4.82 -0.45
CA GLY A 181 0.08 5.33 -1.47
C GLY A 181 -0.07 6.85 -1.45
N ALA A 182 -0.25 7.44 -0.26
CA ALA A 182 -0.34 8.89 -0.10
C ALA A 182 0.97 9.59 -0.52
N PHE A 183 2.12 9.11 -0.02
CA PHE A 183 3.42 9.73 -0.34
C PHE A 183 3.79 9.57 -1.80
N ALA A 184 3.49 8.42 -2.43
CA ALA A 184 3.69 8.22 -3.86
C ALA A 184 2.82 9.18 -4.67
N PHE A 185 1.54 9.32 -4.31
CA PHE A 185 0.62 10.21 -5.01
C PHE A 185 1.08 11.68 -4.95
N PHE A 186 1.32 12.22 -3.76
CA PHE A 186 1.76 13.61 -3.62
C PHE A 186 3.19 13.84 -4.12
N GLY A 187 4.07 12.84 -3.99
CA GLY A 187 5.43 12.90 -4.49
C GLY A 187 5.51 12.95 -6.02
N HIS A 188 4.70 12.15 -6.72
CA HIS A 188 4.58 12.20 -8.18
C HIS A 188 4.00 13.53 -8.65
N ILE A 189 2.91 14.00 -8.04
CA ILE A 189 2.34 15.33 -8.37
C ILE A 189 3.38 16.44 -8.17
N LEU A 190 4.28 16.32 -7.20
CA LEU A 190 5.30 17.34 -6.95
C LEU A 190 6.37 17.41 -8.04
N ILE A 191 6.60 16.33 -8.80
CA ILE A 191 7.72 16.23 -9.77
C ILE A 191 7.24 16.13 -11.21
N ASP A 192 6.06 15.57 -11.45
CA ASP A 192 5.45 15.45 -12.78
C ASP A 192 4.83 16.80 -13.26
N HIS A 193 5.29 17.94 -12.73
CA HIS A 193 4.79 19.29 -13.00
C HIS A 193 5.88 20.25 -13.46
#